data_AF-C9YYM3-F1
#
_entry.id   AF-C9YYM3-F1
#
_cell.length_a   1.000
_cell.length_b   1.000
_cell.length_c   1.000
_cell.angle_alpha   90.00
_cell.angle_beta   90.00
_cell.angle_gamma   90.00
#
_symmetry.space_group_name_H-M   'P 1'
#
loop_
_entity.id
_entity.type
_entity.pdbx_description
1 polymer ?
#
loop_
_entity_poly.entity_id
_entity_poly.type
_entity_poly.pdbx_seq_one_letter_code
_entity_poly.pdbx_strand_id
1 'polypeptide(L)'
;MGVMTGGGGRPLLFLDVDGTLLPYGGGRLPSAPEEWVAWQHTSNPQLAKIDLTHGPRLLRLPCELMWATAWMHDANEVVAPLLGLPALPVVDLPECPEEDSADLLHWKTRALVREAAGRPFVWVDDEITGLDRAWVARHHPGRALLHRVTSEVGMTAADFTVIQAWVAAA
;
A
#
# COMPACT_ATOMS: atom_id res chain seq x y z
N MET A 1 -19.17 -31.68 -18.08
CA MET A 1 -19.13 -30.43 -17.29
C MET A 1 -17.67 -30.13 -16.99
N GLY A 2 -17.05 -29.21 -17.73
CA GLY A 2 -15.66 -28.83 -17.50
C GLY A 2 -15.59 -27.83 -16.36
N VAL A 3 -14.84 -28.16 -15.31
CA VAL A 3 -14.46 -27.19 -14.29
C VAL A 3 -13.30 -26.39 -14.89
N MET A 4 -13.59 -25.18 -15.37
CA MET A 4 -12.53 -24.21 -15.66
C MET A 4 -12.03 -23.70 -14.31
N THR A 5 -10.93 -24.27 -13.82
CA THR A 5 -10.16 -23.66 -12.73
C THR A 5 -9.62 -22.33 -13.26
N GLY A 6 -10.17 -21.22 -12.75
CA GLY A 6 -9.88 -19.88 -13.21
C GLY A 6 -8.38 -19.58 -13.18
N GLY A 7 -7.83 -19.24 -14.34
CA GLY A 7 -6.53 -18.55 -14.41
C GLY A 7 -6.71 -17.17 -13.79
N GLY A 8 -6.53 -17.09 -12.46
CA GLY A 8 -6.60 -15.84 -11.72
C GLY A 8 -5.56 -14.86 -12.28
N GLY A 9 -5.97 -13.61 -12.49
CA GLY A 9 -5.08 -12.55 -12.96
C GLY A 9 -3.84 -12.39 -12.08
N ARG A 10 -2.82 -11.63 -12.56
CA ARG A 10 -1.60 -11.39 -11.79
C ARG A 10 -1.94 -10.87 -10.38
N PRO A 11 -1.13 -11.19 -9.35
CA PRO A 11 -1.37 -10.64 -8.03
C PRO A 11 -1.42 -9.11 -8.06
N LEU A 12 -2.26 -8.52 -7.21
CA LEU A 12 -2.28 -7.08 -6.96
C LEU A 12 -1.27 -6.73 -5.85
N LEU A 13 -0.69 -5.53 -5.90
CA LEU A 13 0.06 -4.95 -4.79
C LEU A 13 -0.55 -3.58 -4.49
N PHE A 14 -1.29 -3.52 -3.38
CA PHE A 14 -1.82 -2.29 -2.80
C PHE A 14 -0.71 -1.61 -1.99
N LEU A 15 -0.36 -0.39 -2.37
CA LEU A 15 0.80 0.32 -1.86
C LEU A 15 0.39 1.60 -1.14
N ASP A 16 0.71 1.68 0.13
CA ASP A 16 0.59 2.91 0.90
C ASP A 16 1.82 3.83 0.75
N VAL A 17 1.70 5.10 1.16
CA VAL A 17 2.76 6.12 1.07
C VAL A 17 3.31 6.45 2.45
N ASP A 18 2.49 6.98 3.34
CA ASP A 18 2.93 7.50 4.64
C ASP A 18 3.34 6.36 5.57
N GLY A 19 4.47 6.47 6.27
CA GLY A 19 5.03 5.35 7.04
C GLY A 19 5.53 4.16 6.19
N THR A 20 5.23 4.12 4.89
CA THR A 20 5.53 3.00 3.99
C THR A 20 6.63 3.34 2.98
N LEU A 21 6.32 4.15 1.97
CA LEU A 21 7.32 4.66 1.03
C LEU A 21 7.99 5.93 1.55
N LEU A 22 7.23 6.75 2.29
CA LEU A 22 7.64 7.98 2.95
C LEU A 22 7.74 7.73 4.46
N PRO A 23 8.94 7.43 4.99
CA PRO A 23 9.08 7.13 6.42
C PRO A 23 8.91 8.38 7.29
N TYR A 24 8.28 8.20 8.45
CA TYR A 24 8.04 9.28 9.42
C TYR A 24 9.30 9.70 10.18
N GLY A 25 10.32 8.83 10.27
CA GLY A 25 11.47 8.99 11.17
C GLY A 25 12.13 10.37 11.14
N GLY A 26 12.21 11.03 12.30
CA GLY A 26 12.93 12.31 12.47
C GLY A 26 12.20 13.58 12.02
N GLY A 27 10.93 13.49 11.61
CA GLY A 27 10.09 14.65 11.26
C GLY A 27 8.90 14.83 12.19
N ARG A 28 8.38 16.07 12.31
CA ARG A 28 7.07 16.32 12.93
C ARG A 28 5.99 15.98 11.91
N LEU A 29 5.04 15.14 12.30
CA LEU A 29 3.86 14.86 11.48
C LEU A 29 2.89 16.04 11.45
N PRO A 30 2.14 16.21 10.36
CA PRO A 30 1.03 17.15 10.32
C PRO A 30 0.02 16.87 11.44
N SER A 31 -0.54 17.94 12.00
CA SER A 31 -1.53 17.88 13.09
C SER A 31 -2.82 18.63 12.77
N ALA A 32 -2.86 19.32 11.63
CA ALA A 32 -4.02 20.08 11.16
C ALA A 32 -4.27 19.81 9.67
N PRO A 33 -5.51 19.94 9.18
CA PRO A 33 -5.87 19.65 7.78
C PRO A 33 -5.00 20.38 6.75
N GLU A 34 -4.69 21.66 6.97
CA GLU A 34 -3.85 22.46 6.08
C GLU A 34 -2.40 21.95 6.01
N GLU A 35 -1.89 21.38 7.11
CA GLU A 35 -0.57 20.77 7.15
C GLU A 35 -0.54 19.47 6.35
N TRP A 36 -1.64 18.72 6.33
CA TRP A 36 -1.78 17.51 5.50
C TRP A 36 -1.81 17.83 4.00
N VAL A 37 -2.45 18.94 3.60
CA VAL A 37 -2.40 19.42 2.20
C VAL A 37 -0.96 19.76 1.80
N ALA A 38 -0.22 20.46 2.67
CA ALA A 38 1.19 20.77 2.42
C ALA A 38 2.09 19.51 2.42
N TRP A 39 1.73 18.51 3.22
CA TRP A 39 2.42 17.22 3.29
C TRP A 39 2.33 16.43 1.97
N GLN A 40 1.17 16.50 1.31
CA GLN A 40 0.91 15.82 0.05
C GLN A 40 1.39 16.61 -1.18
N HIS A 41 2.07 17.75 -0.98
CA HIS A 41 2.55 18.60 -2.05
C HIS A 41 4.02 18.30 -2.44
N THR A 42 4.38 18.55 -3.69
CA THR A 42 5.75 18.36 -4.23
C THR A 42 6.84 19.16 -3.50
N SER A 43 6.45 20.21 -2.77
CA SER A 43 7.36 21.03 -1.95
C SER A 43 7.63 20.44 -0.56
N ASN A 44 7.01 19.33 -0.18
CA ASN A 44 7.22 18.70 1.12
C ASN A 44 8.70 18.24 1.24
N PRO A 45 9.50 18.82 2.17
CA PRO A 45 10.90 18.45 2.31
C PRO A 45 11.11 17.01 2.80
N GLN A 46 10.08 16.38 3.38
CA GLN A 46 10.16 15.00 3.85
C GLN A 46 10.26 14.00 2.69
N LEU A 47 9.83 14.37 1.47
CA LEU A 47 9.98 13.55 0.27
C LEU A 47 11.43 13.16 -0.01
N ALA A 48 12.41 13.93 0.49
CA ALA A 48 13.83 13.60 0.40
C ALA A 48 14.22 12.29 1.13
N LYS A 49 13.35 11.77 2.01
CA LYS A 49 13.56 10.48 2.70
C LYS A 49 13.16 9.27 1.87
N ILE A 50 12.41 9.45 0.79
CA ILE A 50 11.99 8.34 -0.08
C ILE A 50 13.24 7.71 -0.70
N ASP A 51 13.43 6.41 -0.48
CA ASP A 51 14.47 5.65 -1.16
C ASP A 51 14.08 5.45 -2.63
N LEU A 52 14.74 6.21 -3.52
CA LEU A 52 14.47 6.19 -4.96
C LEU A 52 14.73 4.81 -5.59
N THR A 53 15.49 3.92 -4.93
CA THR A 53 15.69 2.55 -5.41
C THR A 53 14.43 1.68 -5.31
N HIS A 54 13.41 2.12 -4.58
CA HIS A 54 12.12 1.44 -4.48
C HIS A 54 11.41 1.35 -5.83
N GLY A 55 11.47 2.38 -6.67
CA GLY A 55 10.80 2.39 -7.97
C GLY A 55 11.20 1.23 -8.89
N PRO A 56 12.49 1.09 -9.24
CA PRO A 56 12.97 -0.05 -10.02
C PRO A 56 12.79 -1.42 -9.34
N ARG A 57 12.63 -1.47 -8.02
CA ARG A 57 12.29 -2.72 -7.32
C ARG A 57 10.82 -3.07 -7.48
N LEU A 58 9.92 -2.11 -7.31
CA LEU A 58 8.47 -2.26 -7.50
C LEU A 58 8.16 -2.68 -8.94
N LEU A 59 8.76 -2.04 -9.94
CA LEU A 59 8.55 -2.37 -11.37
C LEU A 59 9.02 -3.76 -11.79
N ARG A 60 9.89 -4.41 -11.00
CA ARG A 60 10.36 -5.77 -11.26
C ARG A 60 9.50 -6.86 -10.62
N LEU A 61 8.58 -6.50 -9.74
CA LEU A 61 7.68 -7.47 -9.14
C LEU A 61 6.69 -7.97 -10.19
N PRO A 62 6.43 -9.29 -10.31
CA PRO A 62 5.47 -9.86 -11.24
C PRO A 62 4.02 -9.67 -10.79
N CYS A 63 3.64 -8.44 -10.43
CA CYS A 63 2.32 -8.06 -9.93
C CYS A 63 1.84 -6.76 -10.60
N GLU A 64 0.56 -6.45 -10.42
CA GLU A 64 -0.04 -5.17 -10.79
C GLU A 64 -0.03 -4.24 -9.57
N LEU A 65 0.61 -3.08 -9.70
CA LEU A 65 0.72 -2.09 -8.62
C LEU A 65 -0.52 -1.18 -8.60
N MET A 66 -0.98 -0.81 -7.41
CA MET A 66 -2.08 0.14 -7.22
C MET A 66 -1.88 0.95 -5.93
N TRP A 67 -2.19 2.24 -5.98
CA TRP A 67 -2.14 3.11 -4.80
C TRP A 67 -3.29 2.77 -3.85
N ALA A 68 -2.94 2.57 -2.58
CA ALA A 68 -3.86 2.34 -1.47
C ALA A 68 -3.50 3.27 -0.30
N THR A 69 -3.59 4.57 -0.57
CA THR A 69 -3.13 5.63 0.33
C THR A 69 -4.14 6.77 0.40
N ALA A 70 -4.17 7.49 1.53
CA ALA A 70 -4.97 8.69 1.70
C ALA A 70 -4.59 9.82 0.72
N TRP A 71 -3.43 9.75 0.07
CA TRP A 71 -3.02 10.68 -0.99
C TRP A 71 -3.86 10.53 -2.27
N MET A 72 -4.54 9.40 -2.45
CA MET A 72 -5.37 9.12 -3.63
C MET A 72 -4.60 9.39 -4.95
N HIS A 73 -5.10 10.28 -5.80
CA HIS A 73 -4.46 10.62 -7.08
C HIS A 73 -3.20 11.48 -6.92
N ASP A 74 -3.03 12.19 -5.80
CA ASP A 74 -1.84 13.02 -5.56
C ASP A 74 -0.57 12.14 -5.46
N ALA A 75 -0.70 10.86 -5.11
CA ALA A 75 0.41 9.91 -5.17
C ALA A 75 1.00 9.77 -6.58
N ASN A 76 0.17 9.88 -7.64
CA ASN A 76 0.65 9.88 -9.02
C ASN A 76 1.32 11.19 -9.43
N GLU A 77 0.95 12.31 -8.80
CA GLU A 77 1.51 13.62 -9.11
C GLU A 77 2.81 13.88 -8.35
N VAL A 78 2.93 13.33 -7.13
CA VAL A 78 4.03 13.63 -6.22
C VAL A 78 4.99 12.47 -6.05
N VAL A 79 4.50 11.26 -5.74
CA VAL A 79 5.36 10.13 -5.38
C VAL A 79 5.82 9.34 -6.61
N ALA A 80 4.91 9.06 -7.55
CA ALA A 80 5.23 8.27 -8.74
C ALA A 80 6.41 8.85 -9.56
N PRO A 81 6.49 10.18 -9.83
CA PRO A 81 7.60 10.75 -10.59
C PRO A 81 8.95 10.62 -9.87
N LEU A 82 8.98 10.74 -8.54
CA LEU A 82 10.21 10.57 -7.74
C LEU A 82 10.76 9.16 -7.88
N LEU A 83 9.87 8.16 -7.87
CA LEU A 83 10.23 6.75 -8.00
C LEU A 83 10.38 6.30 -9.47
N GLY A 84 10.14 7.17 -10.45
CA GLY A 84 10.11 6.77 -11.87
C GLY A 84 9.04 5.72 -12.18
N LEU A 85 7.95 5.70 -11.41
CA LEU A 85 6.79 4.86 -11.65
C LEU A 85 5.89 5.49 -12.73
N PRO A 86 5.21 4.69 -13.56
CA PRO A 86 4.10 5.21 -14.35
C PRO A 86 2.96 5.62 -13.42
N ALA A 87 1.97 6.34 -13.96
CA ALA A 87 0.71 6.54 -13.25
C ALA A 87 0.09 5.16 -12.93
N LEU A 88 -0.18 4.91 -11.66
CA LEU A 88 -0.82 3.69 -11.18
C LEU A 88 -2.32 3.93 -10.98
N PRO A 89 -3.14 2.88 -11.08
CA PRO A 89 -4.50 2.91 -10.56
C PRO A 89 -4.52 3.32 -9.09
N VAL A 90 -5.66 3.84 -8.63
CA VAL A 90 -5.90 4.25 -7.24
C VAL A 90 -7.14 3.50 -6.76
N VAL A 91 -7.05 2.86 -5.58
CA VAL A 91 -8.22 2.23 -4.97
C VAL A 91 -9.23 3.31 -4.59
N ASP A 92 -10.51 3.07 -4.88
CA ASP A 92 -11.61 3.86 -4.34
C ASP A 92 -11.77 3.56 -2.83
N LEU A 93 -11.06 4.32 -2.00
CA LEU A 93 -11.07 4.19 -0.55
C LEU A 93 -12.19 5.06 0.06
N PRO A 94 -12.80 4.63 1.18
CA PRO A 94 -13.71 5.51 1.93
C PRO A 94 -12.93 6.70 2.49
N GLU A 95 -13.63 7.74 2.93
CA GLU A 95 -12.98 8.86 3.60
C GLU A 95 -12.20 8.38 4.84
N CYS A 96 -10.98 8.88 5.00
CA CYS A 96 -10.14 8.56 6.15
C CYS A 96 -10.84 9.07 7.43
N PRO A 97 -11.03 8.23 8.46
CA PRO A 97 -11.71 8.65 9.67
C PRO A 97 -10.88 9.69 10.46
N GLU A 98 -11.56 10.61 11.16
CA GLU A 98 -10.90 11.58 12.07
C GLU A 98 -10.21 10.88 13.26
N GLU A 99 -10.76 9.75 13.71
CA GLU A 99 -10.19 8.90 14.74
C GLU A 99 -9.97 7.50 14.17
N ASP A 100 -8.71 7.07 14.09
CA ASP A 100 -8.34 5.68 13.85
C ASP A 100 -7.79 5.06 15.14
N SER A 101 -8.12 3.79 15.36
CA SER A 101 -7.69 3.02 16.52
C SER A 101 -7.28 1.63 16.10
N ALA A 102 -6.16 1.15 16.65
CA ALA A 102 -5.65 -0.19 16.39
C ALA A 102 -6.61 -1.33 16.84
N ASP A 103 -7.62 -1.02 17.67
CA ASP A 103 -8.66 -1.96 18.08
C ASP A 103 -9.82 -2.07 17.06
N LEU A 104 -9.83 -1.21 16.04
CA LEU A 104 -10.81 -1.21 14.96
C LEU A 104 -10.22 -1.81 13.69
N LEU A 105 -11.12 -2.29 12.82
CA LEU A 105 -10.71 -2.77 11.50
C LEU A 105 -10.29 -1.56 10.67
N HIS A 106 -9.10 -1.64 10.08
CA HIS A 106 -8.54 -0.55 9.30
C HIS A 106 -9.49 -0.14 8.17
N TRP A 107 -9.66 1.18 7.98
CA TRP A 107 -10.66 1.75 7.08
C TRP A 107 -10.47 1.32 5.62
N LYS A 108 -9.22 1.11 5.18
CA LYS A 108 -8.88 0.57 3.85
C LYS A 108 -9.27 -0.91 3.67
N THR A 109 -9.26 -1.73 4.73
CA THR A 109 -9.29 -3.21 4.63
C THR A 109 -10.45 -3.74 3.80
N ARG A 110 -11.66 -3.21 4.01
CA ARG A 110 -12.85 -3.66 3.27
C ARG A 110 -12.80 -3.26 1.80
N ALA A 111 -12.30 -2.07 1.49
CA ALA A 111 -12.16 -1.58 0.12
C ALA A 111 -11.13 -2.41 -0.65
N LEU A 112 -9.97 -2.68 -0.04
CA LEU A 112 -8.92 -3.51 -0.67
C LEU A 112 -9.40 -4.93 -1.00
N VAL A 113 -10.16 -5.57 -0.12
CA VAL A 113 -10.70 -6.91 -0.40
C VAL A 113 -11.77 -6.89 -1.50
N ARG A 114 -12.58 -5.83 -1.58
CA ARG A 114 -13.57 -5.64 -2.66
C ARG A 114 -12.86 -5.43 -3.99
N GLU A 115 -11.89 -4.53 -4.02
CA GLU A 115 -11.08 -4.20 -5.19
C GLU A 115 -10.31 -5.43 -5.70
N ALA A 116 -9.76 -6.24 -4.80
CA ALA A 116 -9.10 -7.47 -5.17
C ALA A 116 -10.04 -8.46 -5.90
N ALA A 117 -11.35 -8.40 -5.64
CA ALA A 117 -12.38 -9.22 -6.30
C ALA A 117 -12.03 -10.73 -6.34
N GLY A 118 -11.37 -11.24 -5.30
CA GLY A 118 -10.90 -12.63 -5.20
C GLY A 118 -9.54 -12.94 -5.84
N ARG A 119 -8.90 -11.98 -6.52
CA ARG A 119 -7.52 -12.08 -7.02
C ARG A 119 -6.54 -12.12 -5.85
N PRO A 120 -5.41 -12.84 -5.96
CA PRO A 120 -4.35 -12.76 -4.97
C PRO A 120 -3.85 -11.31 -4.81
N PHE A 121 -3.57 -10.88 -3.59
CA PHE A 121 -3.02 -9.54 -3.37
C PHE A 121 -1.98 -9.46 -2.24
N VAL A 122 -1.10 -8.48 -2.34
CA VAL A 122 -0.24 -7.98 -1.28
C VAL A 122 -0.76 -6.60 -0.87
N TRP A 123 -0.86 -6.32 0.42
CA TRP A 123 -1.09 -4.98 0.96
C TRP A 123 0.13 -4.59 1.79
N VAL A 124 0.80 -3.50 1.43
CA VAL A 124 1.99 -2.98 2.12
C VAL A 124 1.62 -1.65 2.77
N ASP A 125 1.66 -1.62 4.10
CA ASP A 125 1.18 -0.49 4.92
C ASP A 125 1.68 -0.66 6.37
N ASP A 126 2.00 0.42 7.08
CA ASP A 126 2.55 0.39 8.44
C ASP A 126 1.49 0.25 9.54
N GLU A 127 0.23 0.56 9.23
CA GLU A 127 -0.91 0.58 10.16
C GLU A 127 -1.59 -0.79 10.28
N ILE A 128 -1.21 -1.77 9.45
CA ILE A 128 -1.78 -3.13 9.46
C ILE A 128 -1.74 -3.77 10.85
N THR A 129 -2.90 -4.22 11.32
CA THR A 129 -3.05 -4.88 12.62
C THR A 129 -3.29 -6.40 12.49
N GLY A 130 -3.32 -7.08 13.64
CA GLY A 130 -3.77 -8.48 13.70
C GLY A 130 -5.26 -8.65 13.34
N LEU A 131 -6.08 -7.63 13.59
CA LEU A 131 -7.50 -7.65 13.27
C LEU A 131 -7.72 -7.65 11.75
N ASP A 132 -6.95 -6.86 11.00
CA ASP A 132 -7.00 -6.84 9.54
C ASP A 132 -6.64 -8.20 8.95
N ARG A 133 -5.57 -8.82 9.46
CA ARG A 133 -5.14 -10.17 9.04
C ARG A 133 -6.24 -11.20 9.27
N ALA A 134 -6.83 -11.21 10.47
CA ALA A 134 -7.90 -12.13 10.82
C ALA A 134 -9.17 -11.89 9.97
N TRP A 135 -9.48 -10.63 9.67
CA TRP A 135 -10.62 -10.28 8.85
C TRP A 135 -10.40 -10.70 7.39
N VAL A 136 -9.27 -10.35 6.78
CA VAL A 136 -8.96 -10.70 5.39
C VAL A 136 -8.93 -12.22 5.21
N ALA A 137 -8.29 -12.97 6.11
CA ALA A 137 -8.24 -14.42 6.04
C ALA A 137 -9.63 -15.10 6.04
N ARG A 138 -10.65 -14.43 6.62
CA ARG A 138 -12.02 -14.94 6.67
C ARG A 138 -12.90 -14.48 5.50
N HIS A 139 -12.60 -13.33 4.89
CA HIS A 139 -13.49 -12.70 3.92
C HIS A 139 -12.93 -12.65 2.49
N HIS A 140 -11.63 -12.88 2.30
CA HIS A 140 -11.01 -12.93 0.98
C HIS A 140 -10.73 -14.40 0.60
N PRO A 141 -11.33 -14.92 -0.49
CA PRO A 141 -11.16 -16.32 -0.88
C PRO A 141 -9.80 -16.61 -1.55
N GLY A 142 -9.11 -15.57 -2.04
CA GLY A 142 -7.79 -15.68 -2.65
C GLY A 142 -6.65 -15.67 -1.62
N ARG A 143 -5.42 -15.83 -2.10
CA ARG A 143 -4.23 -15.65 -1.26
C ARG A 143 -4.02 -14.16 -0.97
N ALA A 144 -3.84 -13.79 0.30
CA ALA A 144 -3.50 -12.43 0.69
C ALA A 144 -2.24 -12.39 1.55
N LEU A 145 -1.33 -11.47 1.25
CA LEU A 145 -0.23 -11.09 2.14
C LEU A 145 -0.47 -9.67 2.64
N LEU A 146 -0.74 -9.54 3.93
CA LEU A 146 -0.70 -8.24 4.60
C LEU A 146 0.73 -8.05 5.10
N HIS A 147 1.49 -7.12 4.54
CA HIS A 147 2.89 -6.89 4.83
C HIS A 147 3.05 -5.59 5.61
N ARG A 148 3.23 -5.70 6.94
CA ARG A 148 3.39 -4.54 7.80
C ARG A 148 4.84 -4.07 7.78
N VAL A 149 5.06 -2.77 7.56
CA VAL A 149 6.38 -2.14 7.67
C VAL A 149 6.47 -1.27 8.94
N THR A 150 7.69 -0.91 9.33
CA THR A 150 7.93 -0.03 10.48
C THR A 150 7.93 1.41 10.01
N SER A 151 7.02 2.24 10.54
CA SER A 151 6.72 3.56 9.99
C SER A 151 7.89 4.55 10.03
N GLU A 152 8.80 4.40 11.01
CA GLU A 152 9.98 5.23 11.15
C GLU A 152 11.05 4.93 10.08
N VAL A 153 11.03 3.74 9.50
CA VAL A 153 12.02 3.24 8.54
C VAL A 153 11.45 3.14 7.13
N GLY A 154 10.16 2.82 7.00
CA GLY A 154 9.51 2.50 5.73
C GLY A 154 9.92 1.14 5.18
N MET A 155 9.64 0.92 3.89
CA MET A 155 10.03 -0.29 3.18
C MET A 155 11.55 -0.46 3.12
N THR A 156 12.02 -1.70 3.26
CA THR A 156 13.42 -2.08 3.20
C THR A 156 13.68 -3.16 2.14
N ALA A 157 14.95 -3.44 1.86
CA ALA A 157 15.33 -4.55 0.97
C ALA A 157 14.81 -5.93 1.43
N ALA A 158 14.69 -6.13 2.75
CA ALA A 158 14.15 -7.36 3.31
C ALA A 158 12.65 -7.50 2.99
N ASP A 159 11.90 -6.41 3.07
CA ASP A 159 10.47 -6.37 2.72
C ASP A 159 10.25 -6.75 1.26
N PHE A 160 11.03 -6.16 0.34
CA PHE A 160 10.99 -6.53 -1.08
C PHE A 160 11.30 -8.01 -1.32
N THR A 161 12.20 -8.61 -0.54
CA THR A 161 12.54 -10.03 -0.66
C THR A 161 11.34 -10.92 -0.27
N VAL A 162 10.65 -10.58 0.82
CA VAL A 162 9.43 -11.29 1.26
C VAL A 162 8.32 -11.15 0.22
N ILE A 163 8.07 -9.93 -0.25
CA ILE A 163 7.02 -9.64 -1.24
C ILE A 163 7.30 -10.39 -2.54
N GLN A 164 8.54 -10.31 -3.06
CA GLN A 164 8.95 -10.99 -4.29
C GLN A 164 8.77 -12.50 -4.20
N ALA A 165 9.20 -13.12 -3.09
CA ALA A 165 9.03 -14.55 -2.88
C ALA A 165 7.55 -14.94 -2.86
N TRP A 166 6.69 -14.13 -2.23
CA TRP A 166 5.26 -14.42 -2.14
C TRP A 166 4.54 -14.32 -3.50
N VAL A 167 4.83 -13.28 -4.29
CA VAL A 167 4.21 -13.07 -5.62
C VAL A 167 4.72 -14.08 -6.64
N ALA A 168 5.96 -14.56 -6.51
CA ALA A 168 6.53 -15.59 -7.38
C ALA A 168 6.03 -17.00 -7.07
N ALA A 169 5.52 -17.25 -5.86
CA ALA A 169 4.96 -18.55 -5.45
C ALA A 169 3.50 -18.76 -5.88
N ALA A 170 2.99 -17.96 -6.83
CA ALA A 170 1.63 -18.01 -7.36
C ALA A 170 1.50 -18.95 -8.56
#